data_AF-A0A538A3X1-F1
#
_entry.id   AF-A0A538A3X1-F1
#
_cell.length_a   1.000
_cell.length_b   1.000
_cell.length_c   1.000
_cell.angle_alpha   90.00
_cell.angle_beta   90.00
_cell.angle_gamma   90.00
#
_symmetry.space_group_name_H-M   'P 1'
#
loop_
_entity.id
_entity.type
_entity.pdbx_description
1 polymer ?
#
loop_
_entity_poly.entity_id
_entity_poly.type
_entity_poly.pdbx_seq_one_letter_code
_entity_poly.pdbx_strand_id
1 'polypeptide(L)' 'MAKNRRPNGANANDSSIDEISRRIVAELQGEGRLTIAELGRRVGLSAP' A
#
# COMPACT_ATOMS: atom_id res chain seq x y z
N MET A 1 19.24 -0.75 -31.79
CA MET A 1 18.40 0.26 -31.12
C MET A 1 17.11 -0.42 -30.61
N ALA A 2 17.16 -1.09 -29.45
CA ALA A 2 15.97 -1.69 -28.85
C ALA A 2 15.32 -0.69 -27.89
N LYS A 3 14.11 -0.22 -28.22
CA LYS A 3 13.35 0.71 -27.38
C LYS A 3 12.77 -0.07 -26.21
N ASN A 4 13.50 -0.14 -25.11
CA ASN A 4 13.08 -0.73 -23.83
C ASN A 4 11.95 0.12 -23.21
N ARG A 5 10.76 0.11 -23.82
CA ARG A 5 9.55 0.67 -23.22
C ARG A 5 9.02 -0.35 -22.21
N ARG A 6 9.63 -0.36 -21.02
CA ARG A 6 9.00 -0.97 -19.84
C ARG A 6 7.69 -0.19 -19.62
N PRO A 7 6.51 -0.82 -19.68
CA PRO A 7 5.27 -0.13 -19.33
C PRO A 7 5.28 0.08 -17.80
N ASN A 8 5.94 1.14 -17.35
CA ASN A 8 6.01 1.54 -15.94
C ASN A 8 4.73 2.26 -15.50
N GLY A 9 3.56 1.70 -15.84
CA GLY A 9 2.28 2.38 -15.66
C GLY A 9 1.07 1.69 -16.27
N ALA A 10 1.11 0.39 -16.54
CA ALA A 10 -0.14 -0.34 -16.66
C ALA A 10 -0.74 -0.45 -15.26
N ASN A 11 -1.58 0.52 -14.88
CA ASN A 11 -2.44 0.45 -13.70
C ASN A 11 -3.35 -0.78 -13.83
N ALA A 12 -2.86 -1.94 -13.41
CA ALA A 12 -3.64 -3.18 -13.38
C ALA A 12 -4.75 -3.16 -12.31
N ASN A 13 -4.89 -2.05 -11.56
CA ASN A 13 -5.68 -1.96 -10.33
C ASN A 13 -6.70 -0.82 -10.32
N ASP A 14 -7.17 -0.33 -11.47
CA ASP A 14 -8.18 0.74 -11.54
C ASP A 14 -9.60 0.31 -11.10
N SER A 15 -9.78 -0.59 -10.13
CA SER A 15 -11.15 -0.99 -9.75
C SER A 15 -11.44 -1.34 -8.29
N SER A 16 -10.48 -1.48 -7.38
CA SER A 16 -10.81 -1.44 -5.96
C SER A 16 -9.56 -1.40 -5.10
N ILE A 17 -9.39 -0.33 -4.33
CA ILE A 17 -8.54 -0.40 -3.14
C ILE A 17 -9.17 -1.44 -2.21
N ASP A 18 -8.44 -2.46 -1.80
CA ASP A 18 -8.94 -3.46 -0.87
C ASP A 18 -9.08 -2.87 0.54
N GLU A 19 -9.80 -3.56 1.41
CA GLU A 19 -10.08 -3.05 2.76
C GLU A 19 -8.81 -2.81 3.59
N ILE A 20 -7.81 -3.67 3.44
CA ILE A 20 -6.52 -3.52 4.13
C ILE A 20 -5.81 -2.26 3.66
N SER A 21 -5.74 -2.02 2.35
CA SER A 21 -5.14 -0.80 1.82
C SER A 21 -5.88 0.47 2.29
N ARG A 22 -7.21 0.44 2.39
CA ARG A 22 -7.97 1.57 2.97
C ARG A 22 -7.58 1.84 4.42
N ARG A 23 -7.43 0.78 5.22
CA ARG A 23 -7.04 0.89 6.61
C ARG A 23 -5.62 1.42 6.77
N ILE A 24 -4.69 0.96 5.92
CA ILE A 24 -3.32 1.49 5.88
C ILE A 24 -3.32 3.00 5.63
N VAL A 25 -4.09 3.47 4.64
CA VAL A 25 -4.19 4.90 4.33
C VAL A 25 -4.77 5.68 5.50
N ALA A 26 -5.82 5.17 6.15
CA ALA A 26 -6.42 5.82 7.30
C ALA A 26 -5.44 5.96 8.48
N GLU A 27 -4.69 4.91 8.81
CA GLU A 27 -3.68 4.92 9.87
C GLU A 27 -2.56 5.93 9.57
N LEU A 28 -2.04 5.95 8.33
CA LEU A 28 -0.98 6.86 7.91
C LEU A 28 -1.43 8.32 7.83
N GLN A 29 -2.69 8.56 7.47
CA GLN A 29 -3.28 9.91 7.47
C GLN A 29 -3.46 10.44 8.88
N GLY A 30 -3.77 9.56 9.85
CA GLY A 30 -3.85 9.92 11.27
C GLY A 30 -2.46 10.13 11.90
N GLU A 31 -1.52 9.22 11.65
CA GLU A 31 -0.15 9.25 12.17
C GLU A 31 0.87 8.81 11.10
N GLY A 32 1.47 9.81 10.45
CA GLY A 32 2.43 9.56 9.36
C GLY A 32 3.79 9.03 9.81
N ARG A 33 4.06 8.94 11.12
CA ARG A 33 5.36 8.50 11.67
C ARG A 33 5.35 7.06 12.19
N LEU A 34 4.27 6.31 11.94
CA LEU A 34 4.21 4.91 12.33
C LEU A 34 5.34 4.11 11.67
N THR A 35 5.98 3.24 12.45
CA THR A 35 6.91 2.26 11.90
C THR A 35 6.13 1.17 11.16
N ILE A 36 6.78 0.48 10.22
CA ILE A 36 6.15 -0.61 9.46
C ILE A 36 5.62 -1.74 10.37
N ALA A 37 6.36 -2.08 11.43
CA ALA A 37 5.93 -3.09 12.39
C ALA A 37 4.66 -2.66 13.15
N GLU A 38 4.61 -1.38 13.54
CA GLU A 38 3.46 -0.83 14.24
C GLU A 38 2.23 -0.73 13.35
N LEU A 39 2.41 -0.27 12.11
CA LEU A 39 1.36 -0.27 11.09
C LEU A 39 0.83 -1.69 10.86
N GLY A 40 1.72 -2.68 10.67
CA GLY A 40 1.37 -4.08 10.46
C GLY A 40 0.54 -4.69 11.59
N ARG A 41 0.89 -4.40 12.85
CA ARG A 41 0.07 -4.80 14.02
C ARG A 41 -1.31 -4.14 14.01
N ARG A 42 -1.38 -2.83 13.73
CA ARG A 42 -2.65 -2.07 13.70
C ARG A 42 -3.61 -2.51 12.60
N VAL A 43 -3.08 -2.93 11.45
CA VAL A 43 -3.88 -3.41 10.32
C VAL A 43 -4.09 -4.93 10.31
N GLY A 44 -3.57 -5.66 11.30
CA GLY A 44 -3.76 -7.11 11.43
C GLY A 44 -2.95 -7.97 10.45
N LEU A 45 -1.90 -7.40 9.85
CA LEU A 45 -0.99 -8.09 8.93
C LEU A 45 0.19 -8.77 9.64
N SER A 46 0.34 -8.56 10.95
CA SER A 46 1.38 -9.21 11.77
C SER A 46 0.78 -9.76 13.04
N ALA A 47 1.26 -10.93 13.45
CA ALA A 47 0.93 -11.54 14.74
C ALA A 47 1.38 -10.62 15.89
N PRO A 48 0.70 -10.66 17.05
CA PRO A 48 0.96 -9.76 18.19
C PRO A 48 2.42 -9.78 18.67
#